data_AF-A0AA37IK86-F1
#
_entry.id   AF-A0AA37IK86-F1
#
_cell.length_a   1.000
_cell.length_b   1.000
_cell.length_c   1.000
_cell.angle_alpha   90.00
_cell.angle_beta   90.00
_cell.angle_gamma   90.00
#
_symmetry.space_group_name_H-M   'P 1'
#
loop_
_entity.id
_entity.type
_entity.pdbx_description
1 polymer ?
#
loop_
_entity_poly.entity_id
_entity_poly.type
_entity_poly.pdbx_seq_one_letter_code
_entity_poly.pdbx_strand_id
1 'polypeptide(L)' 'MSNLTPALALRAAINVLRDSAESRKMPNGEPLTDASVQLHFDAADLLDESLSDLRDHE' A
#
# COMPACT_ATOMS: atom_id res chain seq x y z
N MET A 1 -13.66 -3.62 19.71
CA MET A 1 -12.77 -3.95 18.58
C MET A 1 -13.01 -2.89 17.53
N SER A 2 -11.99 -2.16 17.08
CA SER A 2 -12.18 -1.15 16.04
C SER A 2 -12.77 -1.85 14.82
N ASN A 3 -13.91 -1.39 14.31
CA ASN A 3 -14.46 -1.93 13.08
C ASN A 3 -13.46 -1.60 11.98
N LEU A 4 -12.76 -2.62 11.45
CA LEU A 4 -11.85 -2.46 10.34
C LEU A 4 -12.66 -1.98 9.13
N THR A 5 -12.52 -0.70 8.78
CA THR A 5 -13.16 -0.16 7.58
C THR A 5 -12.31 -0.48 6.34
N PRO A 6 -12.92 -0.62 5.15
CA PRO A 6 -12.16 -0.77 3.92
C PRO A 6 -11.16 0.36 3.71
N ALA A 7 -11.53 1.61 4.04
CA ALA A 7 -10.62 2.76 3.96
C ALA A 7 -9.38 2.60 4.86
N LEU A 8 -9.55 2.08 6.08
CA LEU A 8 -8.43 1.83 6.99
C LEU A 8 -7.52 0.70 6.48
N ALA A 9 -8.10 -0.36 5.92
CA ALA A 9 -7.35 -1.47 5.33
C ALA A 9 -6.54 -1.02 4.10
N LEU A 10 -7.15 -0.24 3.21
CA LEU A 10 -6.47 0.33 2.04
C LEU A 10 -5.30 1.22 2.46
N ARG A 11 -5.52 2.11 3.44
CA ARG A 11 -4.45 2.99 3.94
C ARG A 11 -3.28 2.20 4.54
N ALA A 12 -3.57 1.13 5.28
CA ALA A 12 -2.52 0.25 5.81
C ALA A 12 -1.74 -0.46 4.70
N ALA A 13 -2.42 -0.95 3.66
CA ALA A 13 -1.79 -1.59 2.52
C ALA A 13 -0.87 -0.63 1.74
N ILE A 14 -1.35 0.59 1.46
CA ILE A 14 -0.56 1.64 0.80
C ILE A 14 0.73 1.93 1.57
N ASN A 15 0.63 2.08 2.89
CA ASN A 15 1.80 2.35 3.73
C ASN A 15 2.81 1.19 3.67
N VAL A 16 2.35 -0.06 3.77
CA VAL A 16 3.24 -1.23 3.69
C VAL A 16 3.95 -1.30 2.34
N LEU A 17 3.24 -1.00 1.25
CA LEU A 17 3.81 -1.01 -0.10
C LEU A 17 4.88 0.07 -0.27
N ARG A 18 4.61 1.31 0.15
CA ARG A 18 5.57 2.42 0.10
C ARG A 18 6.78 2.16 1.00
N ASP A 19 6.56 1.76 2.25
CA ASP A 19 7.65 1.42 3.18
C ASP A 19 8.55 0.30 2.64
N SER A 20 7.95 -0.72 2.03
CA SER A 20 8.72 -1.82 1.45
C SER A 20 9.52 -1.37 0.24
N ALA A 21 8.93 -0.54 -0.64
CA ALA A 21 9.59 0.00 -1.81
C ALA A 21 10.75 0.95 -1.46
N GLU A 22 10.53 1.86 -0.50
CA GLU A 22 11.52 2.82 -0.02
C GLU A 22 12.70 2.13 0.69
N SER A 23 12.40 1.16 1.55
CA SER A 23 13.43 0.37 2.24
C SER A 23 14.09 -0.70 1.36
N ARG A 24 13.53 -0.95 0.16
CA ARG A 24 13.86 -2.05 -0.76
C ARG A 24 13.82 -3.42 -0.09
N LYS A 25 12.92 -3.61 0.87
CA LYS A 25 12.76 -4.86 1.62
C LYS A 25 11.29 -5.12 1.92
N MET A 26 10.91 -6.39 1.84
CA MET A 26 9.63 -6.88 2.32
C MET A 26 9.55 -6.77 3.86
N PRO A 27 8.35 -6.79 4.46
CA PRO A 27 8.17 -6.73 5.92
C PRO A 27 8.84 -7.88 6.69
N ASN A 28 9.08 -9.02 6.02
CA ASN A 28 9.80 -10.16 6.58
C ASN A 28 11.35 -10.02 6.47
N GLY A 29 11.85 -8.92 5.89
CA GLY A 29 13.27 -8.61 5.73
C GLY A 29 13.88 -9.04 4.38
N GLU A 30 13.14 -9.77 3.54
CA GLU A 30 13.63 -10.19 2.22
C GLU A 30 13.83 -8.99 1.28
N PRO A 31 14.94 -8.90 0.54
CA PRO A 31 15.20 -7.77 -0.34
C PRO A 31 14.25 -7.77 -1.55
N LEU A 32 13.83 -6.58 -1.98
CA LEU A 32 13.09 -6.38 -3.21
C LEU A 32 14.05 -6.13 -4.38
N THR A 33 13.73 -6.72 -5.53
CA THR A 33 14.39 -6.36 -6.79
C THR A 33 13.93 -4.99 -7.27
N ASP A 34 14.70 -4.32 -8.13
CA ASP A 34 14.30 -3.00 -8.67
C ASP A 34 12.95 -3.06 -9.42
N ALA A 35 12.68 -4.14 -10.15
CA ALA A 35 11.38 -4.36 -10.80
C ALA A 35 10.24 -4.51 -9.76
N SER A 36 10.51 -5.22 -8.66
CA SER A 36 9.54 -5.37 -7.58
C SER A 36 9.30 -4.05 -6.83
N VAL A 37 10.34 -3.24 -6.63
CA VAL A 37 10.22 -1.90 -6.03
C VAL A 37 9.26 -1.04 -6.86
N GLN A 38 9.41 -1.01 -8.19
CA GLN A 38 8.51 -0.26 -9.05
C GLN A 38 7.06 -0.77 -8.95
N LEU A 39 6.86 -2.08 -8.98
CA LEU A 39 5.52 -2.67 -8.81
C LEU A 39 4.86 -2.30 -7.48
N HIS A 40 5.63 -2.12 -6.40
CA HIS A 40 5.08 -1.69 -5.12
C HIS A 40 4.63 -0.23 -5.16
N PHE A 41 5.39 0.66 -5.81
CA PHE A 41 4.96 2.05 -6.03
C PHE A 41 3.72 2.12 -6.91
N ASP A 42 3.71 1.42 -8.05
CA ASP A 42 2.56 1.39 -8.96
C ASP A 42 1.28 0.87 -8.25
N ALA A 43 1.43 -0.18 -7.43
CA ALA A 43 0.33 -0.71 -6.64
C ALA A 43 -0.14 0.27 -5.55
N ALA A 44 0.79 0.97 -4.89
CA ALA A 44 0.45 1.98 -3.90
C ALA A 44 -0.35 3.13 -4.50
N ASP A 45 0.02 3.59 -5.69
CA ASP A 45 -0.66 4.67 -6.39
C ASP A 45 -2.06 4.24 -6.86
N LEU A 46 -2.21 3.04 -7.42
CA LEU A 46 -3.51 2.48 -7.79
C LEU A 46 -4.47 2.35 -6.58
N LEU A 47 -3.94 1.95 -5.42
CA LEU A 47 -4.74 1.84 -4.20
C LEU A 47 -5.08 3.22 -3.62
N ASP A 48 -4.25 4.24 -3.82
CA ASP A 48 -4.51 5.62 -3.39
C ASP A 48 -5.65 6.25 -4.21
N GLU A 49 -5.70 5.97 -5.52
CA GLU A 49 -6.85 6.29 -6.38
C GLU A 49 -8.12 5.59 -5.88
N SER A 50 -8.05 4.28 -5.62
CA SER A 50 -9.18 3.50 -5.12
C SER A 50 -9.68 3.98 -3.74
N LEU A 51 -8.76 4.43 -2.88
CA LEU A 51 -9.09 5.00 -1.58
C LEU A 51 -9.76 6.37 -1.71
N SER A 52 -9.33 7.17 -2.68
CA SER A 52 -9.95 8.47 -2.97
C SER A 52 -11.39 8.28 -3.45
N ASP A 53 -11.61 7.37 -4.40
CA ASP A 53 -12.95 7.00 -4.86
C ASP A 53 -13.83 6.49 -3.72
N LEU A 54 -13.30 5.61 -2.85
CA LEU A 54 -14.06 5.10 -1.71
C LEU A 54 -14.51 6.21 -0.76
N ARG A 55 -13.65 7.19 -0.48
CA ARG A 55 -13.96 8.31 0.43
C ARG A 55 -15.02 9.25 -0.11
N ASP A 56 -15.15 9.34 -1.43
CA ASP A 56 -16.22 10.13 -2.07
C ASP A 56 -17.60 9.46 -1.96
N HIS A 57 -17.64 8.17 -1.57
CA HIS A 57 -18.87 7.36 -1.47
C HIS A 57 -19.21 6.93 -0.02
N GLU A 58 -18.41 7.30 0.99
CA GLU A 58 -18.68 7.12 2.43
C GLU A 58 -19.43 8.31 3.05
#